data_AF-A0A8T2X3J5-F1
#
_entry.id   AF-A0A8T2X3J5-F1
#
_cell.length_a   1.000
_cell.length_b   1.000
_cell.length_c   1.000
_cell.angle_alpha   90.00
_cell.angle_beta   90.00
_cell.angle_gamma   90.00
#
_symmetry.space_group_name_H-M   'P 1'
#
loop_
_entity.id
_entity.type
_entity.pdbx_description
1 polymer ?
#
loop_
_entity_poly.entity_id
_entity_poly.type
_entity_poly.pdbx_seq_one_letter_code
_entity_poly.pdbx_strand_id
1 'polypeptide(L)'
;MEYNSNPISPATPQHSKTTQELAIEGQKHLEETIQAGYQILSSMNDELCNPTLWSTTSTATTAVTSPITSKNAQNGAVVITVNGDANAAVSDSTHELSGGGGGVGNGALDEARFRYKNSVAALRDVLAAIPNSHKAKPFETSSPADEAEIKKLEERASSLRKELAKKNTYVKLLIDQLREIITDISTWQTPCSV
;
A
#
# COMPACT_ATOMS: atom_id res chain seq x y z
N MET A 1 -21.37 -41.20 43.55
CA MET A 1 -22.09 -39.92 43.55
C MET A 1 -21.05 -38.83 43.62
N GLU A 2 -21.05 -38.04 42.55
CA GLU A 2 -20.05 -37.07 42.14
C GLU A 2 -20.00 -35.89 43.11
N TYR A 3 -18.80 -35.36 43.37
CA TYR A 3 -18.64 -33.93 43.59
C TYR A 3 -17.57 -33.42 42.64
N ASN A 4 -18.08 -32.68 41.66
CA ASN A 4 -17.45 -32.14 40.49
C ASN A 4 -16.43 -31.06 40.87
N SER A 5 -15.14 -31.37 40.75
CA SER A 5 -14.07 -30.37 40.76
C SER A 5 -14.12 -29.58 39.46
N ASN A 6 -14.68 -28.37 39.50
CA ASN A 6 -14.52 -27.39 38.42
C ASN A 6 -13.03 -27.10 38.23
N PRO A 7 -12.46 -27.28 37.04
CA PRO A 7 -11.17 -26.66 36.73
C PRO A 7 -11.40 -25.16 36.54
N ILE A 8 -10.80 -24.37 37.44
CA ILE A 8 -10.50 -22.96 37.20
C ILE A 8 -9.81 -22.86 35.84
N SER A 9 -10.50 -22.26 34.89
CA SER A 9 -9.90 -21.89 33.61
C SER A 9 -8.80 -20.87 33.90
N PRO A 10 -7.55 -21.08 33.46
CA PRO A 10 -6.52 -20.08 33.61
C PRO A 10 -6.93 -18.87 32.77
N ALA A 11 -7.18 -17.74 33.45
CA ALA A 11 -7.31 -16.45 32.80
C ALA A 11 -6.05 -16.24 31.94
N THR A 12 -6.23 -16.26 30.63
CA THR A 12 -5.19 -15.90 29.68
C THR A 12 -4.72 -14.49 30.05
N PRO A 13 -3.43 -14.25 30.30
CA PRO A 13 -2.93 -12.91 30.53
C PRO A 13 -3.19 -12.12 29.25
N GLN A 14 -4.16 -11.22 29.24
CA GLN A 14 -4.25 -10.19 28.22
C GLN A 14 -3.03 -9.32 28.40
N HIS A 15 -1.98 -9.60 27.62
CA HIS A 15 -0.84 -8.72 27.47
C HIS A 15 -1.40 -7.41 26.92
N SER A 16 -1.59 -6.43 27.80
CA SER A 16 -2.03 -5.10 27.40
C SER A 16 -0.94 -4.53 26.50
N LYS A 17 -1.17 -4.54 25.17
CA LYS A 17 -0.27 -3.94 24.19
C LYS A 17 0.03 -2.51 24.61
N THR A 18 1.31 -2.12 24.52
CA THR A 18 1.71 -0.76 24.88
C THR A 18 1.15 0.22 23.86
N THR A 19 0.99 1.50 24.24
CA THR A 19 0.55 2.54 23.29
C THR A 19 1.47 2.64 22.07
N GLN A 20 2.78 2.41 22.24
CA GLN A 20 3.75 2.39 21.15
C GLN A 20 3.53 1.21 20.20
N GLU A 21 3.29 0.01 20.73
CA GLU A 21 2.98 -1.17 19.93
C GLU A 21 1.69 -0.97 19.12
N LEU A 22 0.66 -0.40 19.75
CA LEU A 22 -0.59 -0.05 19.08
C LEU A 22 -0.37 1.00 17.98
N ALA A 23 0.51 1.99 18.20
CA ALA A 23 0.83 2.98 17.18
C ALA A 23 1.53 2.36 15.96
N ILE A 24 2.51 1.48 16.18
CA ILE A 24 3.22 0.77 15.10
C ILE A 24 2.26 -0.14 14.33
N GLU A 25 1.41 -0.89 15.05
CA GLU A 25 0.39 -1.75 14.45
C GLU A 25 -0.66 -0.95 13.67
N GLY A 26 -1.08 0.19 14.21
CA GLY A 26 -1.99 1.12 13.53
C GLY A 26 -1.40 1.67 12.24
N GLN A 27 -0.11 2.05 12.24
CA GLN A 27 0.58 2.47 11.03
C GLN A 27 0.60 1.36 9.98
N LYS A 28 0.93 0.13 10.37
CA LYS A 28 0.92 -1.02 9.46
C LYS A 28 -0.46 -1.24 8.82
N HIS A 29 -1.54 -1.28 9.63
CA HIS A 29 -2.89 -1.49 9.10
C HIS A 29 -3.35 -0.33 8.19
N LEU A 30 -2.89 0.90 8.44
CA LEU A 30 -3.13 2.03 7.55
C LEU A 30 -2.46 1.84 6.19
N GLU A 31 -1.20 1.42 6.16
CA GLU A 31 -0.47 1.13 4.92
C GLU A 31 -1.14 0.00 4.13
N GLU A 32 -1.56 -1.07 4.81
CA GLU A 32 -2.31 -2.19 4.20
C GLU A 32 -3.66 -1.73 3.64
N THR A 33 -4.37 -0.84 4.34
CA THR A 33 -5.63 -0.25 3.88
C THR A 33 -5.42 0.54 2.60
N ILE A 34 -4.38 1.38 2.56
CA ILE A 34 -4.01 2.19 1.39
C ILE A 34 -3.69 1.26 0.21
N GLN A 35 -2.84 0.26 0.41
CA GLN A 35 -2.45 -0.68 -0.64
C GLN A 35 -3.65 -1.46 -1.19
N ALA A 36 -4.53 -1.97 -0.32
CA ALA A 36 -5.75 -2.64 -0.76
C ALA A 36 -6.67 -1.69 -1.54
N GLY A 37 -6.78 -0.42 -1.12
CA GLY A 37 -7.51 0.62 -1.85
C GLY A 37 -6.97 0.87 -3.26
N TYR A 38 -5.65 0.96 -3.41
CA TYR A 38 -5.01 1.05 -4.73
C TYR A 38 -5.31 -0.18 -5.59
N GLN A 39 -5.27 -1.38 -5.00
CA GLN A 39 -5.56 -2.61 -5.73
C GLN A 39 -7.02 -2.66 -6.22
N ILE A 40 -7.99 -2.21 -5.41
CA ILE A 40 -9.39 -2.09 -5.83
C ILE A 40 -9.51 -1.17 -7.05
N LEU A 41 -8.91 0.03 -6.98
CA LEU A 41 -8.97 1.00 -8.07
C LEU A 41 -8.31 0.46 -9.34
N SER A 42 -7.15 -0.19 -9.22
CA SER A 42 -6.46 -0.81 -10.35
C SER A 42 -7.29 -1.91 -10.97
N SER A 43 -7.82 -2.84 -10.18
CA SER A 43 -8.64 -3.95 -10.69
C SER A 43 -9.93 -3.45 -11.34
N MET A 44 -10.58 -2.44 -10.76
CA MET A 44 -11.72 -1.78 -11.41
C MET A 44 -11.33 -1.11 -12.72
N ASN A 45 -10.18 -0.44 -12.76
CA ASN A 45 -9.68 0.19 -13.98
C ASN A 45 -9.38 -0.84 -15.07
N ASP A 46 -8.78 -1.97 -14.72
CA ASP A 46 -8.46 -3.06 -15.66
C ASP A 46 -9.74 -3.67 -16.25
N GLU A 47 -10.75 -3.91 -15.41
CA GLU A 47 -12.07 -4.36 -15.85
C GLU A 47 -12.77 -3.32 -16.73
N LEU A 48 -12.68 -2.02 -16.39
CA LEU A 48 -13.29 -0.90 -17.13
C LEU A 48 -12.52 -0.46 -18.38
N CYS A 49 -11.28 -0.92 -18.56
CA CYS A 49 -10.48 -0.65 -19.76
C CYS A 49 -10.28 -1.86 -20.69
N ASN A 50 -10.66 -3.09 -20.32
CA ASN A 50 -10.63 -4.28 -21.16
C ASN A 50 -11.65 -4.30 -22.34
N PRO A 51 -11.23 -4.01 -23.60
CA PRO A 51 -12.13 -3.87 -24.76
C PRO A 51 -12.93 -5.13 -25.11
N THR A 52 -12.45 -6.28 -24.64
CA THR A 52 -13.09 -7.59 -24.83
C THR A 52 -14.44 -7.68 -24.12
N LEU A 53 -14.64 -6.91 -23.04
CA LEU A 53 -15.87 -6.93 -22.23
C LEU A 53 -17.00 -6.07 -22.82
N TRP A 54 -16.67 -5.11 -23.71
CA TRP A 54 -17.68 -4.28 -24.39
C TRP A 54 -17.86 -4.60 -25.87
N SER A 55 -17.08 -5.54 -26.43
CA SER A 55 -17.23 -5.97 -27.81
C SER A 55 -18.48 -6.85 -27.95
N THR A 56 -19.64 -6.22 -28.13
CA THR A 56 -20.88 -6.90 -28.47
C THR A 56 -20.78 -7.48 -29.88
N THR A 57 -20.82 -8.80 -30.04
CA THR A 57 -21.01 -9.44 -31.35
C THR A 57 -22.33 -8.98 -31.95
N SER A 58 -22.29 -7.96 -32.80
CA SER A 58 -23.39 -7.60 -33.69
C SER A 58 -23.33 -8.50 -34.91
N THR A 59 -24.20 -9.50 -34.99
CA THR A 59 -24.68 -9.97 -36.30
C THR A 59 -26.19 -10.07 -36.26
N ALA A 60 -26.81 -9.07 -36.87
CA ALA A 60 -28.23 -8.94 -37.10
C ALA A 60 -28.78 -10.08 -37.97
N THR A 61 -30.03 -10.40 -37.68
CA THR A 61 -30.93 -11.32 -38.37
C THR A 61 -31.39 -10.77 -39.73
N THR A 62 -31.80 -11.72 -40.61
CA THR A 62 -32.76 -11.62 -41.74
C THR A 62 -32.32 -11.12 -43.14
N ALA A 63 -32.30 -12.05 -44.11
CA ALA A 63 -33.03 -11.93 -45.40
C ALA A 63 -33.20 -13.29 -46.13
N VAL A 64 -34.44 -13.77 -46.10
CA VAL A 64 -35.24 -14.55 -47.08
C VAL A 64 -34.59 -15.10 -48.39
N THR A 65 -34.61 -16.45 -48.51
CA THR A 65 -34.97 -17.35 -49.65
C THR A 65 -34.60 -17.06 -51.12
N SER A 66 -33.60 -17.84 -51.62
CA SER A 66 -33.60 -18.75 -52.82
C SER A 66 -33.57 -18.21 -54.28
N PRO A 67 -33.23 -19.02 -55.32
CA PRO A 67 -32.09 -19.97 -55.48
C PRO A 67 -31.48 -20.01 -56.92
N ILE A 68 -30.15 -19.93 -57.16
CA ILE A 68 -29.59 -20.50 -58.42
C ILE A 68 -28.07 -20.83 -58.38
N THR A 69 -27.79 -22.15 -58.38
CA THR A 69 -26.80 -22.91 -59.19
C THR A 69 -25.28 -22.59 -59.20
N SER A 70 -24.54 -23.61 -58.74
CA SER A 70 -23.30 -24.22 -59.30
C SER A 70 -21.95 -24.02 -58.62
N LYS A 71 -21.45 -25.18 -58.16
CA LYS A 71 -20.08 -25.73 -58.22
C LYS A 71 -19.09 -25.38 -57.10
N ASN A 72 -18.89 -26.41 -56.27
CA ASN A 72 -17.60 -27.07 -55.96
C ASN A 72 -17.14 -27.01 -54.48
N ALA A 73 -16.68 -28.17 -53.99
CA ALA A 73 -15.93 -28.47 -52.76
C ALA A 73 -16.66 -28.71 -51.41
N GLN A 74 -16.94 -30.00 -51.14
CA GLN A 74 -16.55 -30.82 -49.95
C GLN A 74 -16.79 -30.22 -48.54
N ASN A 75 -17.89 -30.56 -47.86
CA ASN A 75 -18.13 -31.68 -46.91
C ASN A 75 -17.55 -31.49 -45.49
N GLY A 76 -18.46 -31.36 -44.51
CA GLY A 76 -18.22 -31.36 -43.07
C GLY A 76 -19.51 -31.08 -42.30
N ALA A 77 -20.52 -31.94 -42.47
CA ALA A 77 -21.89 -31.79 -42.00
C ALA A 77 -22.00 -31.62 -40.47
N VAL A 78 -22.54 -30.47 -40.03
CA VAL A 78 -23.08 -30.30 -38.68
C VAL A 78 -24.45 -30.97 -38.64
N VAL A 79 -24.50 -32.09 -37.91
CA VAL A 79 -25.73 -32.78 -37.54
C VAL A 79 -26.53 -31.85 -36.62
N ILE A 80 -27.75 -31.53 -37.04
CA ILE A 80 -28.76 -30.89 -36.20
C ILE A 80 -29.22 -31.94 -35.19
N THR A 81 -29.08 -31.65 -33.89
CA THR A 81 -29.87 -32.29 -32.84
C THR A 81 -30.84 -31.26 -32.30
N VAL A 82 -32.13 -31.55 -32.47
CA VAL A 82 -33.26 -30.84 -31.88
C VAL A 82 -33.60 -31.47 -30.52
N ASN A 83 -34.23 -30.69 -29.65
CA ASN A 83 -34.90 -31.01 -28.37
C ASN A 83 -34.12 -30.53 -27.15
N GLY A 84 -34.73 -29.94 -26.12
CA GLY A 84 -36.14 -29.72 -25.85
C GLY A 84 -36.29 -28.98 -24.52
N ASP A 85 -37.38 -28.23 -24.43
CA ASP A 85 -38.22 -27.86 -23.28
C ASP A 85 -37.75 -28.04 -21.81
N ALA A 86 -38.29 -27.13 -21.00
CA ALA A 86 -38.71 -27.28 -19.60
C ALA A 86 -37.81 -26.77 -18.46
N ASN A 87 -38.17 -25.54 -18.05
CA ASN A 87 -38.71 -25.20 -16.73
C ASN A 87 -37.81 -25.20 -15.47
N ALA A 88 -37.68 -23.99 -14.91
CA ALA A 88 -37.81 -23.60 -13.51
C ALA A 88 -37.20 -24.48 -12.39
N ALA A 89 -36.25 -23.88 -11.67
CA ALA A 89 -36.23 -23.94 -10.21
C ALA A 89 -35.60 -22.65 -9.65
N VAL A 90 -36.43 -21.82 -9.02
CA VAL A 90 -36.00 -20.89 -7.99
C VAL A 90 -35.41 -21.72 -6.86
N SER A 91 -34.14 -21.47 -6.52
CA SER A 91 -33.57 -22.01 -5.29
C SER A 91 -32.85 -20.91 -4.52
N ASP A 92 -33.15 -20.99 -3.24
CA ASP A 92 -32.99 -20.06 -2.14
C ASP A 92 -31.54 -19.69 -1.81
N SER A 93 -31.39 -18.50 -1.24
CA SER A 93 -30.13 -17.91 -0.82
C SER A 93 -29.56 -18.66 0.37
N THR A 94 -28.53 -19.47 0.15
CA THR A 94 -27.64 -19.94 1.22
C THR A 94 -26.20 -19.72 0.77
N HIS A 95 -25.56 -18.69 1.33
CA HIS A 95 -24.19 -18.28 1.05
C HIS A 95 -23.23 -19.21 1.81
N GLU A 96 -23.01 -20.38 1.25
CA GLU A 96 -22.03 -21.36 1.73
C GLU A 96 -20.70 -21.10 0.99
N LEU A 97 -19.64 -20.80 1.73
CA LEU A 97 -18.29 -20.68 1.20
C LEU A 97 -17.86 -22.01 0.56
N SER A 98 -17.64 -22.02 -0.76
CA SER A 98 -16.77 -23.02 -1.37
C SER A 98 -16.10 -22.43 -2.61
N GLY A 99 -14.77 -22.32 -2.52
CA GLY A 99 -13.93 -22.03 -3.66
C GLY A 99 -14.14 -23.05 -4.78
N GLY A 100 -14.25 -22.55 -6.00
CA GLY A 100 -14.39 -23.34 -7.22
C GLY A 100 -14.48 -22.39 -8.40
N GLY A 101 -13.40 -22.33 -9.17
CA GLY A 101 -13.17 -21.29 -10.17
C GLY A 101 -14.16 -21.25 -11.34
N GLY A 102 -14.11 -20.12 -12.06
CA GLY A 102 -14.83 -19.98 -13.33
C GLY A 102 -15.07 -18.54 -13.77
N GLY A 103 -14.02 -17.70 -13.78
CA GLY A 103 -14.10 -16.35 -14.32
C GLY A 103 -12.89 -15.52 -13.93
N VAL A 104 -11.92 -15.38 -14.85
CA VAL A 104 -10.63 -14.68 -14.68
C VAL A 104 -10.78 -13.17 -14.39
N GLY A 105 -12.00 -12.65 -14.25
CA GLY A 105 -12.28 -11.23 -13.95
C GLY A 105 -12.54 -10.90 -12.48
N ASN A 106 -13.24 -11.74 -11.71
CA ASN A 106 -13.88 -11.24 -10.47
C ASN A 106 -13.08 -11.50 -9.18
N GLY A 107 -12.09 -12.39 -9.21
CA GLY A 107 -11.37 -12.78 -7.99
C GLY A 107 -10.46 -11.70 -7.41
N ALA A 108 -9.81 -10.90 -8.27
CA ALA A 108 -8.84 -9.90 -7.83
C ALA A 108 -9.52 -8.70 -7.14
N LEU A 109 -10.65 -8.24 -7.70
CA LEU A 109 -11.42 -7.15 -7.12
C LEU A 109 -12.06 -7.57 -5.78
N ASP A 110 -12.65 -8.76 -5.70
CA ASP A 110 -13.26 -9.26 -4.48
C ASP A 110 -12.23 -9.53 -3.38
N GLU A 111 -11.05 -10.05 -3.73
CA GLU A 111 -9.93 -10.22 -2.81
C GLU A 111 -9.41 -8.86 -2.30
N ALA A 112 -9.24 -7.87 -3.18
CA ALA A 112 -8.82 -6.52 -2.79
C ALA A 112 -9.83 -5.85 -1.85
N ARG A 113 -11.14 -6.01 -2.12
CA ARG A 113 -12.23 -5.57 -1.24
C ARG A 113 -12.20 -6.25 0.12
N PHE A 114 -11.97 -7.56 0.14
CA PHE A 114 -11.85 -8.32 1.38
C PHE A 114 -10.68 -7.81 2.24
N ARG A 115 -9.49 -7.63 1.64
CA ARG A 115 -8.31 -7.09 2.33
C ARG A 115 -8.51 -5.68 2.85
N TYR A 116 -9.14 -4.81 2.06
CA TYR A 116 -9.47 -3.46 2.47
C TYR A 116 -10.39 -3.48 3.70
N LYS A 117 -11.46 -4.29 3.67
CA LYS A 117 -12.38 -4.41 4.81
C LYS A 117 -11.69 -4.94 6.06
N ASN A 118 -10.81 -5.93 5.92
CA ASN A 118 -10.08 -6.54 7.03
C ASN A 118 -9.08 -5.56 7.67
N SER A 119 -8.22 -4.94 6.86
CA SER A 119 -7.25 -3.94 7.33
C SER A 119 -7.93 -2.74 8.00
N VAL A 120 -9.06 -2.26 7.47
CA VAL A 120 -9.86 -1.21 8.11
C VAL A 120 -10.45 -1.67 9.44
N ALA A 121 -10.93 -2.91 9.55
CA ALA A 121 -11.42 -3.44 10.82
C ALA A 121 -10.30 -3.50 11.86
N ALA A 122 -9.14 -4.04 11.50
CA ALA A 122 -7.97 -4.10 12.36
C ALA A 122 -7.49 -2.70 12.78
N LEU A 123 -7.50 -1.72 11.88
CA LEU A 123 -7.19 -0.32 12.21
C LEU A 123 -8.17 0.26 13.22
N ARG A 124 -9.47 -0.02 13.08
CA ARG A 124 -10.50 0.41 14.05
C ARG A 124 -10.30 -0.23 15.41
N ASP A 125 -9.93 -1.51 15.45
CA ASP A 125 -9.65 -2.22 16.70
C ASP A 125 -8.45 -1.61 17.43
N VAL A 126 -7.38 -1.28 16.70
CA VAL A 126 -6.22 -0.55 17.25
C VAL A 126 -6.64 0.82 17.79
N LEU A 127 -7.40 1.60 17.03
CA LEU A 127 -7.88 2.91 17.46
C LEU A 127 -8.76 2.84 18.71
N ALA A 128 -9.60 1.80 18.82
CA ALA A 128 -10.41 1.56 20.02
C ALA A 128 -9.58 1.11 21.23
N ALA A 129 -8.44 0.46 21.00
CA ALA A 129 -7.51 0.03 22.05
C ALA A 129 -6.65 1.18 22.60
N ILE A 130 -6.33 2.21 21.80
CA ILE A 130 -5.47 3.33 22.22
C ILE A 130 -5.98 4.04 23.49
N PRO A 131 -7.27 4.43 23.64
CA PRO A 131 -7.75 5.05 24.88
C PRO A 131 -7.59 4.16 26.12
N ASN A 132 -7.63 2.83 25.93
CA ASN A 132 -7.49 1.87 27.02
C ASN A 132 -6.03 1.60 27.37
N SER A 133 -5.08 1.73 26.44
CA SER A 133 -3.64 1.58 26.72
C SER A 133 -3.10 2.68 27.63
N HIS A 134 -3.68 3.89 27.60
CA HIS A 134 -3.33 4.99 28.49
C HIS A 134 -3.75 4.76 29.95
N LYS A 135 -4.77 3.91 30.19
CA LYS A 135 -5.18 3.52 31.55
C LYS A 135 -4.24 2.50 32.18
N ALA A 136 -3.40 1.83 31.38
CA ALA A 136 -2.44 0.82 31.84
C ALA A 136 -1.05 1.39 32.18
N LYS A 137 -0.73 2.62 31.76
CA LYS A 137 0.36 3.48 32.24
C LYS A 137 0.31 4.80 31.44
N PRO A 138 0.34 5.98 32.09
CA PRO A 138 0.43 7.22 31.36
C PRO A 138 1.77 7.25 30.61
N PHE A 139 1.68 7.57 29.32
CA PHE A 139 2.71 8.11 28.45
C PHE A 139 3.98 8.55 29.20
N GLU A 140 5.08 7.79 29.07
CA GLU A 140 6.42 8.33 29.26
C GLU A 140 6.65 9.32 28.11
N THR A 141 6.20 10.56 28.29
CA THR A 141 6.94 11.71 27.76
C THR A 141 8.39 11.52 28.19
N SER A 142 9.27 11.21 27.23
CA SER A 142 10.74 11.20 27.37
C SER A 142 11.25 10.58 28.67
N SER A 143 11.74 9.35 28.61
CA SER A 143 12.55 8.80 29.70
C SER A 143 13.69 9.78 30.02
N PRO A 144 14.02 10.03 31.30
CA PRO A 144 15.10 10.96 31.66
C PRO A 144 16.46 10.60 31.04
N ALA A 145 16.63 9.36 30.59
CA ALA A 145 17.78 8.92 29.79
C ALA A 145 17.81 9.56 28.39
N ASP A 146 16.67 9.66 27.71
CA ASP A 146 16.54 10.22 26.37
C ASP A 146 16.69 11.75 26.40
N GLU A 147 16.17 12.42 27.44
CA GLU A 147 16.34 13.87 27.63
C GLU A 147 17.82 14.26 27.84
N ALA A 148 18.56 13.45 28.60
CA ALA A 148 20.00 13.66 28.80
C ALA A 148 20.80 13.45 27.51
N GLU A 149 20.43 12.46 26.70
CA GLU A 149 21.06 12.22 25.40
C GLU A 149 20.79 13.36 24.41
N ILE A 150 19.54 13.85 24.34
CA ILE A 150 19.16 14.99 23.50
C ILE A 150 20.00 16.23 23.87
N LYS A 151 20.13 16.54 25.17
CA LYS A 151 20.95 17.66 25.64
C LYS A 151 22.42 17.53 25.25
N LYS A 152 22.99 16.32 25.35
CA LYS A 152 24.38 16.05 24.95
C LYS A 152 24.58 16.19 23.43
N LEU A 153 23.62 15.73 22.64
CA LEU A 153 23.64 15.88 21.18
C LEU A 153 23.53 17.34 20.77
N GLU A 154 22.69 18.12 21.45
CA GLU A 154 22.56 19.56 21.22
C GLU A 154 23.86 20.31 21.55
N GLU A 155 24.51 19.99 22.68
CA GLU A 155 25.81 20.56 23.04
C GLU A 155 26.88 20.22 21.98
N ARG A 156 26.94 18.97 21.53
CA ARG A 156 27.86 18.55 20.47
C ARG A 156 27.59 19.30 19.16
N ALA A 157 26.32 19.45 18.78
CA ALA A 157 25.94 20.21 17.60
C ALA A 157 26.35 21.69 17.74
N SER A 158 26.17 22.29 18.92
CA SER A 158 26.60 23.66 19.18
C SER A 158 28.13 23.80 19.09
N SER A 159 28.88 22.85 19.63
CA SER A 159 30.34 22.85 19.55
C SER A 159 30.83 22.76 18.11
N LEU A 160 30.28 21.83 17.33
CA LEU A 160 30.61 21.66 15.92
C LEU A 160 30.27 22.91 15.09
N ARG A 161 29.15 23.57 15.34
CA ARG A 161 28.81 24.84 14.66
C ARG A 161 29.82 25.95 14.96
N LYS A 162 30.29 26.06 16.20
CA LYS A 162 31.33 27.03 16.59
C LYS A 162 32.67 26.72 15.91
N GLU A 163 33.08 25.45 15.87
CA GLU A 163 34.32 25.05 15.20
C GLU A 163 34.25 25.30 13.69
N LEU A 164 33.12 24.99 13.06
CA LEU A 164 32.87 25.25 11.64
C LEU A 164 33.00 26.76 11.33
N ALA A 165 32.37 27.61 12.13
CA ALA A 165 32.46 29.06 11.96
C ALA A 165 33.90 29.58 12.12
N LYS A 166 34.64 29.05 13.10
CA LYS A 166 36.06 29.37 13.32
C LYS A 166 36.92 28.96 12.11
N LYS A 167 36.77 27.72 11.63
CA LYS A 167 37.51 27.22 10.46
C LYS A 167 37.18 28.02 9.20
N ASN A 168 35.91 28.38 8.99
CA ASN A 168 35.50 29.20 7.86
C ASN A 168 36.16 30.59 7.90
N THR A 169 36.19 31.22 9.08
CA THR A 169 36.87 32.51 9.28
C THR A 169 38.36 32.42 8.94
N TYR A 170 39.02 31.33 9.36
CA TYR A 170 40.44 31.11 9.04
C TYR A 170 40.68 30.89 7.54
N VAL A 171 39.84 30.10 6.88
CA VAL A 171 39.92 29.91 5.42
C VAL A 171 39.74 31.24 4.68
N LYS A 172 38.80 32.08 5.13
CA LYS A 172 38.60 33.42 4.56
C LYS A 172 39.84 34.29 4.69
N LEU A 173 40.48 34.30 5.87
CA LEU A 173 41.73 35.02 6.08
C LEU A 173 42.84 34.54 5.13
N LEU A 174 43.01 33.23 4.97
CA LEU A 174 44.01 32.67 4.04
C LEU A 174 43.70 33.05 2.58
N ILE A 175 42.42 33.05 2.18
CA ILE A 175 42.01 33.48 0.84
C ILE A 175 42.34 34.96 0.63
N ASP A 176 42.09 35.81 1.62
CA ASP A 176 42.36 37.24 1.53
C ASP A 176 43.87 37.51 1.45
N GLN A 177 44.68 36.82 2.27
CA GLN A 177 46.15 36.87 2.20
C GLN A 177 46.68 36.42 0.83
N LEU A 178 46.15 35.32 0.28
CA LEU A 178 46.56 34.85 -1.05
C LEU A 178 46.21 35.87 -2.14
N ARG A 179 45.04 36.52 -2.05
CA ARG A 179 44.62 37.56 -3.00
C ARG A 179 45.52 38.79 -2.91
N GLU A 180 45.93 39.20 -1.72
CA GLU A 180 46.88 40.29 -1.50
C GLU A 180 48.23 39.98 -2.15
N ILE A 181 48.79 38.79 -1.88
CA ILE A 181 50.05 38.36 -2.49
C ILE A 181 49.98 38.31 -4.02
N ILE A 182 48.89 37.78 -4.58
CA ILE A 182 48.68 37.76 -6.04
C ILE A 182 48.64 39.19 -6.60
N THR A 183 47.98 40.11 -5.89
CA THR A 183 47.91 41.51 -6.29
C THR A 183 49.30 42.14 -6.29
N ASP A 184 50.07 41.95 -5.21
CA ASP A 184 51.45 42.44 -5.11
C ASP A 184 52.31 41.89 -6.24
N ILE A 185 52.32 40.57 -6.48
CA ILE A 185 53.08 39.95 -7.58
C ILE A 185 52.68 40.56 -8.93
N SER A 186 51.39 40.79 -9.15
CA SER A 186 50.89 41.38 -10.40
C SER A 186 51.44 42.81 -10.60
N THR A 187 51.65 43.58 -9.52
CA THR A 187 52.29 44.91 -9.64
C THR A 187 53.74 44.83 -10.11
N TRP A 188 54.49 43.79 -9.71
CA TRP A 188 55.87 43.57 -10.15
C TRP A 188 55.98 43.01 -11.57
N GLN A 189 54.94 42.37 -12.08
CA GLN A 189 54.90 41.78 -13.41
C GLN A 189 54.39 42.72 -14.50
N THR A 190 54.04 43.97 -14.17
CA THR A 190 53.66 44.96 -15.16
C THR A 190 54.90 45.31 -16.00
N PRO A 191 54.91 45.06 -17.32
CA PRO A 191 56.06 45.39 -18.15
C PRO A 191 56.28 46.90 -18.10
N CYS A 192 57.46 47.36 -17.68
CA CYS A 192 57.89 48.72 -17.96
C CYS A 192 57.97 48.85 -19.49
N SER A 193 57.00 49.50 -20.12
CA SER A 193 57.13 49.91 -21.53
C SER A 193 58.36 50.80 -21.65
N VAL A 194 59.36 50.33 -22.40
CA VAL A 194 60.50 51.12 -22.87
C VAL A 194 60.14 51.85 -24.16
#